data_AF-A0A3D9B335-F1
#
_entry.id   AF-A0A3D9B335-F1
#
_cell.length_a   1.000
_cell.length_b   1.000
_cell.length_c   1.000
_cell.angle_alpha   90.00
_cell.angle_beta   90.00
_cell.angle_gamma   90.00
#
_symmetry.space_group_name_H-M   'P 1'
#
loop_
_entity.id
_entity.type
_entity.pdbx_description
1 polymer ?
#
loop_
_entity_poly.entity_id
_entity_poly.type
_entity_poly.pdbx_seq_one_letter_code
_entity_poly.pdbx_strand_id
1 'polypeptide(L)'
;MKKLTALLLFIVTATTLYAQSLQFYTGKRDFLPIEILMEDGNIKKGFAQDFMLPDVATFQFIGNNSEKSAHLDRKEVRFKSSKDDTNIQLIPVSDIKSLMYTNEDTNEVLQLDKRIVKEINNDLEMESKGRVLMLPLMEKGPINLYGYRSMMCKANFGNSFSSGFDGNEDSCQLTYVMIYLSKPDETVAVAPVDYSSLSPLALFNMKTLYKKFYKAYEIVGADCPEFLKKVEEARKNDYFSNKTFKENKRESEPERKALIKGKKGAEAAKINMHFKTELYTKMYKKLIDDYKQTCK
;
A
#
# COMPACT_ATOMS: atom_id res chain seq x y z
N MET A 1 51.19 6.03 9.39
CA MET A 1 49.96 6.84 9.50
C MET A 1 49.63 7.67 8.25
N LYS A 2 50.57 8.43 7.65
CA LYS A 2 50.31 9.25 6.44
C LYS A 2 49.73 8.50 5.22
N LYS A 3 50.09 7.22 5.02
CA LYS A 3 49.58 6.38 3.91
C LYS A 3 48.13 5.91 4.11
N LEU A 4 47.68 5.78 5.37
CA LEU A 4 46.32 5.36 5.71
C LEU A 4 45.33 6.54 5.55
N THR A 5 45.78 7.75 5.91
CA THR A 5 45.00 8.98 5.75
C THR A 5 44.78 9.33 4.28
N ALA A 6 45.79 9.11 3.43
CA ALA A 6 45.67 9.30 1.99
C ALA A 6 44.69 8.30 1.34
N LEU A 7 44.70 7.04 1.79
CA LEU A 7 43.76 6.01 1.30
C LEU A 7 42.32 6.32 1.71
N LEU A 8 42.11 6.78 2.95
CA LEU A 8 40.79 7.22 3.44
C LEU A 8 40.27 8.46 2.72
N LEU A 9 41.13 9.44 2.39
CA LEU A 9 40.74 10.59 1.57
C LEU A 9 40.36 10.15 0.14
N PHE A 10 41.11 9.22 -0.46
CA PHE A 10 40.86 8.75 -1.82
C PHE A 10 39.53 7.99 -1.95
N ILE A 11 39.14 7.22 -0.92
CA ILE A 11 37.85 6.52 -0.87
C ILE A 11 36.68 7.51 -0.71
N VAL A 12 36.88 8.61 0.03
CA VAL A 12 35.84 9.63 0.23
C VAL A 12 35.67 10.52 -1.00
N THR A 13 36.72 10.78 -1.78
CA THR A 13 36.62 11.61 -3.00
C THR A 13 36.22 10.83 -4.25
N ALA A 14 36.52 9.52 -4.32
CA ALA A 14 36.14 8.69 -5.46
C ALA A 14 34.61 8.47 -5.54
N THR A 15 33.90 8.50 -4.41
CA THR A 15 32.42 8.40 -4.39
C THR A 15 31.73 9.70 -4.78
N THR A 16 32.41 10.85 -4.72
CA THR A 16 31.85 12.15 -5.11
C THR A 16 32.04 12.51 -6.58
N LEU A 17 32.88 11.77 -7.32
CA LEU A 17 33.18 12.04 -8.74
C LEU A 17 32.38 11.20 -9.74
N TYR A 18 31.56 10.24 -9.26
CA TYR A 18 30.60 9.48 -10.07
C TYR A 18 29.16 9.88 -9.70
N ALA A 19 28.86 11.16 -9.80
CA ALA A 19 27.49 11.64 -9.73
C ALA A 19 27.24 12.65 -10.85
N GLN A 20 26.10 12.47 -11.51
CA GLN A 20 25.48 13.37 -12.50
C GLN A 20 25.79 13.11 -13.98
N SER A 21 25.42 11.92 -14.46
CA SER A 21 24.61 11.85 -15.68
C SER A 21 23.16 11.61 -15.28
N LEU A 22 22.49 12.67 -14.82
CA LEU A 22 21.04 12.69 -14.67
C LEU A 22 20.42 12.75 -16.07
N GLN A 23 20.36 11.60 -16.74
CA GLN A 23 19.32 11.40 -17.74
C GLN A 23 18.00 11.34 -16.97
N PHE A 24 17.34 12.49 -16.85
CA PHE A 24 15.96 12.54 -16.42
C PHE A 24 15.13 11.77 -17.46
N TYR A 25 14.69 10.57 -17.10
CA TYR A 25 13.56 9.96 -17.77
C TYR A 25 12.32 10.79 -17.42
N THR A 26 12.05 11.80 -18.25
CA THR A 26 10.89 12.71 -18.18
C THR A 26 9.69 12.14 -18.94
N GLY A 27 9.53 10.82 -18.95
CA GLY A 27 8.34 10.20 -19.52
C GLY A 27 7.10 10.70 -18.77
N LYS A 28 6.41 11.70 -19.32
CA LYS A 28 5.08 12.10 -18.85
C LYS A 28 4.23 10.83 -18.87
N ARG A 29 3.75 10.39 -17.71
CA ARG A 29 2.89 9.20 -17.61
C ARG A 29 1.67 9.39 -18.50
N ASP A 30 1.23 8.33 -19.18
CA ASP A 30 0.09 8.43 -20.09
C ASP A 30 -1.21 8.72 -19.34
N PHE A 31 -2.15 9.33 -20.06
CA PHE A 31 -3.52 9.53 -19.60
C PHE A 31 -4.28 8.22 -19.75
N LEU A 32 -4.76 7.69 -18.63
CA LEU A 32 -5.45 6.40 -18.55
C LEU A 32 -6.97 6.59 -18.51
N PRO A 33 -7.75 5.71 -19.17
CA PRO A 33 -9.21 5.79 -19.12
C PRO A 33 -9.71 5.62 -17.68
N ILE A 34 -10.61 6.49 -17.25
CA ILE A 34 -11.08 6.53 -15.87
C ILE A 34 -12.55 6.94 -15.77
N GLU A 35 -13.22 6.43 -14.75
CA GLU A 35 -14.49 6.95 -14.25
C GLU A 35 -14.28 7.61 -12.89
N ILE A 36 -14.75 8.85 -12.73
CA ILE A 36 -14.66 9.62 -11.51
C ILE A 36 -16.07 9.76 -10.94
N LEU A 37 -16.32 9.13 -9.80
CA LEU A 37 -17.52 9.36 -9.01
C LEU A 37 -17.28 10.59 -8.15
N MET A 38 -18.07 11.64 -8.38
CA MET A 38 -18.02 12.90 -7.66
C MET A 38 -18.81 12.82 -6.35
N GLU A 39 -18.55 13.73 -5.41
CA GLU A 39 -19.28 13.81 -4.12
C GLU A 39 -20.76 14.14 -4.30
N ASP A 40 -21.13 14.86 -5.37
CA ASP A 40 -22.52 15.16 -5.73
C ASP A 40 -23.25 13.97 -6.39
N GLY A 41 -22.57 12.84 -6.57
CA GLY A 41 -23.10 11.63 -7.20
C GLY A 41 -22.96 11.58 -8.73
N ASN A 42 -22.49 12.66 -9.37
CA ASN A 42 -22.24 12.67 -10.81
C ASN A 42 -21.03 11.78 -11.17
N ILE A 43 -21.07 11.18 -12.36
CA ILE A 43 -19.96 10.38 -12.89
C ILE A 43 -19.35 11.11 -14.09
N LYS A 44 -18.06 11.40 -14.01
CA LYS A 44 -17.27 11.91 -15.15
C LYS A 44 -16.47 10.75 -15.75
N LYS A 45 -16.61 10.52 -17.06
CA LYS A 45 -15.80 9.57 -17.82
C LYS A 45 -14.81 10.32 -18.70
N GLY A 46 -13.58 9.83 -18.77
CA GLY A 46 -12.55 10.45 -19.59
C GLY A 46 -11.22 9.80 -19.31
N PHE A 47 -10.16 10.61 -19.29
CA PHE A 47 -8.80 10.14 -19.10
C PHE A 47 -8.12 10.94 -18.00
N ALA A 48 -7.31 10.31 -17.18
CA ALA A 48 -6.57 11.01 -16.14
C ALA A 48 -5.12 10.53 -15.98
N GLN A 49 -4.26 11.44 -15.52
CA GLN A 49 -2.82 11.24 -15.39
C GLN A 49 -2.42 10.93 -13.94
N ASP A 50 -1.21 10.40 -13.75
CA ASP A 50 -0.53 10.25 -12.46
C ASP A 50 -1.16 9.21 -11.50
N PHE A 51 -1.79 8.18 -12.04
CA PHE A 51 -2.09 6.97 -11.28
C PHE A 51 -0.81 6.13 -11.21
N MET A 52 -0.21 6.04 -10.02
CA MET A 52 0.51 4.79 -9.73
C MET A 52 -0.61 3.78 -9.56
N LEU A 53 -0.77 2.90 -10.54
CA LEU A 53 -1.66 1.77 -10.38
C LEU A 53 -1.27 1.10 -9.05
N PRO A 54 -2.26 0.76 -8.21
CA PRO A 54 -2.10 0.49 -6.78
C PRO A 54 -1.21 -0.71 -6.43
N ASP A 55 -0.75 -1.39 -7.47
CA ASP A 55 0.10 -2.55 -7.38
C ASP A 55 1.51 -2.23 -6.88
N VAL A 56 2.01 -1.00 -6.95
CA VAL A 56 3.36 -0.72 -6.42
C VAL A 56 3.54 0.71 -5.91
N ALA A 57 3.70 0.86 -4.58
CA ALA A 57 4.42 2.00 -4.02
C ALA A 57 5.88 1.59 -3.77
N THR A 58 6.82 2.19 -4.51
CA THR A 58 8.25 1.97 -4.29
C THR A 58 8.83 2.97 -3.31
N PHE A 59 9.56 2.49 -2.31
CA PHE A 59 10.36 3.37 -1.47
C PHE A 59 11.65 2.69 -1.01
N GLN A 60 12.65 3.50 -0.68
CA GLN A 60 13.94 3.04 -0.18
C GLN A 60 13.96 2.83 1.35
N PHE A 61 13.05 3.47 2.10
CA PHE A 61 13.03 3.43 3.56
C PHE A 61 11.60 3.44 4.13
N ILE A 62 11.37 2.68 5.20
CA ILE A 62 10.15 2.74 6.02
C ILE A 62 10.13 4.12 6.72
N GLY A 63 9.04 4.88 6.61
CA GLY A 63 8.87 6.13 7.33
C GLY A 63 7.73 7.02 6.84
N ASN A 64 7.60 8.19 7.46
CA ASN A 64 6.50 9.17 7.44
C ASN A 64 6.00 9.67 6.06
N ASN A 65 6.51 9.16 4.93
CA ASN A 65 6.19 9.63 3.58
C ASN A 65 5.68 8.50 2.65
N SER A 66 5.34 7.32 3.17
CA SER A 66 4.93 6.18 2.35
C SER A 66 3.69 6.48 1.49
N GLU A 67 2.72 7.22 2.03
CA GLU A 67 1.48 7.61 1.34
C GLU A 67 1.73 8.65 0.25
N LYS A 68 2.59 9.63 0.54
CA LYS A 68 3.03 10.65 -0.43
C LYS A 68 3.81 10.02 -1.59
N SER A 69 4.65 9.03 -1.28
CA SER A 69 5.41 8.28 -2.28
C SER A 69 4.50 7.42 -3.16
N ALA A 70 3.38 6.96 -2.61
CA ALA A 70 2.31 6.26 -3.32
C ALA A 70 1.30 7.22 -4.00
N HIS A 71 1.48 8.54 -3.90
CA HIS A 71 0.56 9.58 -4.40
C HIS A 71 -0.89 9.42 -3.93
N LEU A 72 -1.09 8.91 -2.71
CA LEU A 72 -2.43 8.74 -2.12
C LEU A 72 -2.96 10.05 -1.53
N ASP A 73 -2.07 10.96 -1.14
CA ASP A 73 -2.38 12.26 -0.52
C ASP A 73 -2.60 13.40 -1.54
N ARG A 74 -2.74 13.05 -2.82
CA ARG A 74 -2.92 13.98 -3.95
C ARG A 74 -4.05 14.97 -3.68
N LYS A 75 -3.87 16.21 -4.14
CA LYS A 75 -4.86 17.29 -3.96
C LYS A 75 -5.80 17.45 -5.15
N GLU A 76 -5.35 17.02 -6.32
CA GLU A 76 -6.09 17.15 -7.57
C GLU A 76 -5.81 15.96 -8.50
N VAL A 77 -6.73 15.73 -9.42
CA VAL A 77 -6.61 14.78 -10.53
C VAL A 77 -6.58 15.56 -11.84
N ARG A 78 -5.56 15.32 -12.64
CA ARG A 78 -5.40 15.89 -13.98
C ARG A 78 -6.26 15.08 -14.94
N PHE A 79 -7.32 15.68 -15.46
CA PHE A 79 -8.38 15.02 -16.23
C PHE A 79 -8.55 15.62 -17.62
N LYS A 80 -8.95 14.79 -18.58
CA LYS A 80 -9.30 15.13 -19.95
C LYS A 80 -10.59 14.44 -20.34
N SER A 81 -11.46 15.12 -21.09
CA SER A 81 -12.72 14.55 -21.59
C SER A 81 -12.51 13.44 -22.61
N SER A 82 -11.47 13.57 -23.44
CA SER A 82 -11.09 12.62 -24.47
C SER A 82 -9.55 12.50 -24.57
N LYS A 83 -9.06 11.44 -25.22
CA LYS A 83 -7.63 11.15 -25.35
C LYS A 83 -6.87 12.27 -26.07
N ASP A 84 -7.50 12.84 -27.10
CA ASP A 84 -6.94 13.89 -27.95
C ASP A 84 -7.20 15.31 -27.41
N ASP A 85 -7.94 15.43 -26.30
CA ASP A 85 -8.19 16.72 -25.66
C ASP A 85 -6.86 17.35 -25.20
N THR A 86 -6.62 18.59 -25.59
CA THR A 86 -5.42 19.34 -25.18
C THR A 86 -5.63 20.08 -23.87
N ASN A 87 -6.90 20.27 -23.46
CA ASN A 87 -7.24 20.96 -22.23
C ASN A 87 -7.21 19.98 -21.06
N ILE A 88 -6.36 20.27 -20.06
CA ILE A 88 -6.29 19.51 -18.82
C ILE A 88 -7.12 20.23 -17.76
N GLN A 89 -8.15 19.56 -17.26
CA GLN A 89 -8.94 20.01 -16.12
C GLN A 89 -8.29 19.49 -14.83
N LEU A 90 -8.15 20.34 -13.83
CA LEU A 90 -7.70 19.94 -12.49
C LEU A 90 -8.95 19.76 -11.62
N ILE A 91 -9.24 18.50 -11.27
CA ILE A 91 -10.39 18.17 -10.42
C ILE A 91 -9.89 18.02 -8.97
N PRO A 92 -10.33 18.85 -8.02
CA PRO A 92 -9.95 18.73 -6.62
C PRO A 92 -10.39 17.39 -6.02
N VAL A 93 -9.53 16.76 -5.21
CA VAL A 93 -9.89 15.53 -4.48
C VAL A 93 -11.02 15.77 -3.47
N SER A 94 -11.21 17.01 -3.00
CA SER A 94 -12.37 17.36 -2.17
C SER A 94 -13.70 17.01 -2.83
N ASP A 95 -13.75 17.06 -4.17
CA ASP A 95 -14.97 16.90 -4.95
C ASP A 95 -15.13 15.46 -5.48
N ILE A 96 -14.12 14.62 -5.28
CA ILE A 96 -14.06 13.23 -5.76
C ILE A 96 -14.39 12.29 -4.61
N LYS A 97 -15.31 11.37 -4.85
CA LYS A 97 -15.65 10.27 -3.93
C LYS A 97 -14.84 9.01 -4.24
N SER A 98 -14.79 8.62 -5.51
CA SER A 98 -14.06 7.42 -5.97
C SER A 98 -13.51 7.59 -7.38
N LEU A 99 -12.45 6.86 -7.67
CA LEU A 99 -11.79 6.76 -8.96
C LEU A 99 -11.79 5.30 -9.40
N MET A 100 -12.24 5.00 -10.61
CA MET A 100 -12.29 3.66 -11.17
C MET A 100 -11.49 3.63 -12.46
N TYR A 101 -10.41 2.86 -12.47
CA TYR A 101 -9.59 2.59 -13.64
C TYR A 101 -9.88 1.18 -14.14
N THR A 102 -10.07 1.01 -15.44
CA THR A 102 -10.16 -0.31 -16.07
C THR A 102 -8.88 -0.55 -16.85
N ASN A 103 -8.15 -1.60 -16.50
CA ASN A 103 -7.00 -2.03 -17.27
C ASN A 103 -7.46 -2.56 -18.62
N GLU A 104 -7.04 -1.93 -19.71
CA GLU A 104 -7.47 -2.30 -21.07
C GLU A 104 -6.98 -3.71 -21.47
N ASP A 105 -5.85 -4.18 -20.93
CA ASP A 105 -5.27 -5.49 -21.25
C ASP A 105 -5.92 -6.62 -20.44
N THR A 106 -6.19 -6.39 -19.15
CA THR A 106 -6.70 -7.43 -18.23
C THR A 106 -8.19 -7.34 -17.97
N ASN A 107 -8.85 -6.24 -18.36
CA ASN A 107 -10.20 -5.85 -17.95
C ASN A 107 -10.39 -5.76 -16.42
N GLU A 108 -9.31 -5.74 -15.64
CA GLU A 108 -9.38 -5.58 -14.19
C GLU A 108 -9.76 -4.14 -13.85
N VAL A 109 -10.75 -3.99 -12.98
CA VAL A 109 -11.18 -2.70 -12.47
C VAL A 109 -10.48 -2.43 -11.14
N LEU A 110 -9.70 -1.35 -11.11
CA LEU A 110 -9.03 -0.84 -9.93
C LEU A 110 -9.79 0.37 -9.40
N GLN A 111 -10.24 0.27 -8.16
CA GLN A 111 -11.00 1.33 -7.50
C GLN A 111 -10.12 2.00 -6.43
N LEU A 112 -10.09 3.33 -6.41
CA LEU A 112 -9.53 4.13 -5.32
C LEU A 112 -10.66 4.96 -4.70
N ASP A 113 -10.84 4.84 -3.39
CA ASP A 113 -11.86 5.59 -2.66
C ASP A 113 -11.23 6.69 -1.81
N LYS A 114 -11.87 7.85 -1.75
CA LYS A 114 -11.48 8.89 -0.80
C LYS A 114 -11.83 8.46 0.63
N ARG A 115 -10.85 8.42 1.52
CA ARG A 115 -11.04 8.11 2.94
C ARG A 115 -10.32 9.10 3.83
N ILE A 116 -10.90 9.34 5.00
CA ILE A 116 -10.27 10.07 6.10
C ILE A 116 -9.60 9.02 6.98
N VAL A 117 -8.28 8.85 6.81
CA VAL A 117 -7.51 7.90 7.59
C VAL A 117 -7.22 8.47 8.98
N LYS A 118 -7.59 7.71 10.01
CA LYS A 118 -7.26 8.01 11.41
C LYS A 118 -6.37 6.91 11.99
N GLU A 119 -5.38 7.35 12.75
CA GLU A 119 -4.45 6.46 13.46
C GLU A 119 -4.98 6.08 14.84
N ILE A 120 -4.49 4.96 15.34
CA ILE A 120 -4.66 4.56 16.75
C ILE A 120 -3.37 4.92 17.48
N ASN A 121 -3.48 5.75 18.51
CA ASN A 121 -2.34 6.20 19.30
C ASN A 121 -1.85 5.10 20.27
N ASN A 122 -0.80 5.38 21.04
CA ASN A 122 -0.24 4.37 21.95
C ASN A 122 -1.12 4.07 23.17
N ASP A 123 -2.08 4.96 23.46
CA ASP A 123 -3.11 4.79 24.48
C ASP A 123 -4.35 4.03 23.96
N LEU A 124 -4.28 3.54 22.72
CA LEU A 124 -5.34 2.79 22.03
C LEU A 124 -6.59 3.63 21.74
N GLU A 125 -6.41 4.95 21.63
CA GLU A 125 -7.46 5.88 21.23
C GLU A 125 -7.28 6.27 19.76
N MET A 126 -8.41 6.58 19.11
CA MET A 126 -8.38 7.09 17.74
C MET A 126 -7.99 8.57 17.75
N GLU A 127 -7.00 8.92 16.92
CA GLU A 127 -6.60 10.31 16.75
C GLU A 127 -7.76 11.17 16.23
N SER A 128 -7.89 12.38 16.80
CA SER A 128 -8.97 13.31 16.45
C SER A 128 -8.85 13.84 15.03
N LYS A 129 -7.60 14.09 14.60
CA LYS A 129 -7.26 14.57 13.25
C LYS A 129 -7.01 13.38 12.34
N GLY A 130 -7.65 13.40 11.17
CA GLY A 130 -7.40 12.43 10.11
C GLY A 130 -6.77 13.07 8.87
N ARG A 131 -6.22 12.23 7.99
CA ARG A 131 -5.65 12.64 6.70
C ARG A 131 -6.50 12.10 5.55
N VAL A 132 -6.73 12.94 4.54
CA VAL A 132 -7.52 12.57 3.36
C VAL A 132 -6.64 11.87 2.35
N LEU A 133 -6.96 10.61 2.03
CA LEU A 133 -6.23 9.78 1.07
C LEU A 133 -7.17 9.15 0.05
N MET A 134 -6.67 8.96 -1.17
CA MET A 134 -7.30 8.12 -2.20
C MET A 134 -6.76 6.70 -2.07
N LEU A 135 -7.48 5.83 -1.34
CA LEU A 135 -7.01 4.50 -0.98
C LEU A 135 -7.46 3.44 -1.99
N PRO A 136 -6.56 2.57 -2.49
CA PRO A 136 -6.95 1.47 -3.35
C PRO A 136 -7.77 0.42 -2.61
N LEU A 137 -8.89 0.03 -3.19
CA LEU A 137 -9.74 -1.04 -2.69
C LEU A 137 -9.14 -2.39 -3.09
N MET A 138 -8.69 -3.16 -2.10
CA MET A 138 -8.18 -4.51 -2.31
C MET A 138 -9.30 -5.54 -2.29
N GLU A 139 -10.24 -5.40 -1.35
CA GLU A 139 -11.36 -6.32 -1.20
C GLU A 139 -12.60 -5.58 -0.70
N LYS A 140 -13.72 -5.74 -1.42
CA LYS A 140 -15.01 -5.17 -1.06
C LYS A 140 -15.78 -6.15 -0.18
N GLY A 141 -16.34 -5.67 0.93
CA GLY A 141 -17.05 -6.52 1.88
C GLY A 141 -17.87 -5.73 2.89
N PRO A 142 -18.42 -6.39 3.93
CA PRO A 142 -19.09 -5.71 5.04
C PRO A 142 -18.12 -4.82 5.84
N ILE A 143 -16.82 -5.17 5.79
CA ILE A 143 -15.71 -4.27 6.07
C ILE A 143 -14.86 -4.27 4.80
N ASN A 144 -14.64 -3.10 4.21
CA ASN A 144 -13.78 -2.96 3.05
C ASN A 144 -12.31 -3.00 3.49
N LEU A 145 -11.52 -3.77 2.74
CA LEU A 145 -10.07 -3.83 2.88
C LEU A 145 -9.44 -2.93 1.83
N TYR A 146 -8.82 -1.85 2.29
CA TYR A 146 -8.02 -0.96 1.47
C TYR A 146 -6.53 -1.22 1.72
N GLY A 147 -5.70 -0.94 0.73
CA GLY A 147 -4.27 -1.08 0.91
C GLY A 147 -3.46 -0.95 -0.36
N TYR A 148 -2.14 -1.01 -0.18
CA TYR A 148 -1.20 -0.98 -1.29
C TYR A 148 0.09 -1.71 -0.92
N ARG A 149 0.76 -2.24 -1.95
CA ARG A 149 2.03 -2.95 -1.79
C ARG A 149 3.17 -1.96 -1.64
N SER A 150 3.96 -2.16 -0.59
CA SER A 150 5.23 -1.47 -0.40
C SER A 150 6.37 -2.32 -0.96
N MET A 151 7.12 -1.79 -1.92
CA MET A 151 8.20 -2.52 -2.57
C MET A 151 9.53 -1.75 -2.54
N MET A 152 10.63 -2.48 -2.42
CA MET A 152 11.98 -1.97 -2.63
C MET A 152 12.51 -2.51 -3.96
N CYS A 153 12.78 -1.63 -4.92
CA CYS A 153 13.31 -2.00 -6.23
C CYS A 153 14.78 -1.62 -6.37
N LYS A 154 15.57 -2.50 -6.97
CA LYS A 154 16.94 -2.17 -7.40
C LYS A 154 16.87 -1.20 -8.58
N ALA A 155 17.76 -0.21 -8.60
CA ALA A 155 17.86 0.67 -9.75
C ALA A 155 18.32 -0.10 -10.99
N ASN A 156 17.81 0.28 -12.16
CA ASN A 156 18.24 -0.29 -13.44
C ASN A 156 19.70 0.03 -13.79
N PHE A 157 20.30 1.04 -13.14
CA PHE A 157 21.69 1.44 -13.32
C PHE A 157 22.36 1.72 -11.97
N GLY A 158 23.47 1.02 -11.70
CA GLY A 158 24.27 1.14 -10.47
C GLY A 158 23.89 0.16 -9.34
N ASN A 159 24.69 0.14 -8.27
CA ASN A 159 24.47 -0.72 -7.09
C ASN A 159 23.49 -0.10 -6.06
N SER A 160 22.74 0.92 -6.44
CA SER A 160 21.84 1.67 -5.57
C SER A 160 20.39 1.21 -5.77
N PHE A 161 19.57 1.29 -4.73
CA PHE A 161 18.11 1.15 -4.87
C PHE A 161 17.55 2.42 -5.53
N SER A 162 16.46 2.37 -6.30
CA SER A 162 15.79 3.58 -6.84
C SER A 162 14.43 3.80 -6.18
N SER A 163 14.02 5.07 -6.05
CA SER A 163 12.66 5.45 -5.64
C SER A 163 11.64 5.36 -6.77
N GLY A 164 12.08 5.07 -8.00
CA GLY A 164 11.22 4.87 -9.16
C GLY A 164 11.02 3.39 -9.47
N PHE A 165 9.75 3.01 -9.65
CA PHE A 165 9.33 1.77 -10.30
C PHE A 165 9.23 2.00 -11.81
N ASP A 166 9.86 1.15 -12.60
CA ASP A 166 9.84 1.19 -14.07
C ASP A 166 8.77 0.27 -14.67
N GLY A 167 7.90 -0.32 -13.84
CA GLY A 167 6.93 -1.31 -14.28
C GLY A 167 7.44 -2.76 -14.23
N ASN A 168 8.72 -2.98 -13.94
CA ASN A 168 9.30 -4.32 -13.88
C ASN A 168 9.45 -4.82 -12.43
N GLU A 169 8.63 -5.80 -12.04
CA GLU A 169 8.69 -6.40 -10.70
C GLU A 169 9.94 -7.26 -10.45
N ASP A 170 10.72 -7.59 -11.48
CA ASP A 170 11.89 -8.48 -11.38
C ASP A 170 13.00 -7.97 -10.45
N SER A 171 13.13 -6.66 -10.38
CA SER A 171 14.14 -6.00 -9.55
C SER A 171 13.60 -5.66 -8.15
N CYS A 172 12.35 -6.03 -7.85
CA CYS A 172 11.60 -5.54 -6.71
C CYS A 172 11.31 -6.61 -5.66
N GLN A 173 11.36 -6.21 -4.39
CA GLN A 173 10.99 -7.03 -3.26
C GLN A 173 9.88 -6.36 -2.46
N LEU A 174 8.77 -7.08 -2.22
CA LEU A 174 7.75 -6.67 -1.26
C LEU A 174 8.32 -6.60 0.15
N THR A 175 8.13 -5.45 0.80
CA THR A 175 8.51 -5.20 2.19
C THR A 175 7.32 -5.46 3.10
N TYR A 176 6.19 -4.81 2.84
CA TYR A 176 4.93 -5.01 3.56
C TYR A 176 3.73 -4.59 2.68
N VAL A 177 2.52 -4.78 3.19
CA VAL A 177 1.29 -4.22 2.61
C VAL A 177 0.71 -3.25 3.64
N MET A 178 0.47 -2.00 3.24
CA MET A 178 -0.27 -1.06 4.08
C MET A 178 -1.74 -1.42 4.03
N ILE A 179 -2.39 -1.48 5.19
CA ILE A 179 -3.79 -1.90 5.30
C ILE A 179 -4.60 -0.81 6.00
N TYR A 180 -5.78 -0.56 5.47
CA TYR A 180 -6.79 0.29 6.09
C TYR A 180 -8.15 -0.42 6.03
N LEU A 181 -8.93 -0.26 7.10
CA LEU A 181 -10.25 -0.87 7.26
C LEU A 181 -11.30 0.23 7.36
N SER A 182 -12.42 0.05 6.68
CA SER A 182 -13.54 1.01 6.70
C SER A 182 -14.83 0.29 6.32
N LYS A 183 -15.97 0.70 6.88
CA LYS A 183 -17.26 0.19 6.40
C LYS A 183 -17.64 0.79 5.03
N PRO A 184 -18.50 0.12 4.25
CA PRO A 184 -18.94 0.61 2.95
C PRO A 184 -19.60 2.00 2.94
N ASP A 185 -20.31 2.33 4.01
CA ASP A 185 -21.06 3.59 4.19
C ASP A 185 -20.29 4.65 5.00
N GLU A 186 -19.10 4.31 5.49
CA GLU A 186 -18.25 5.22 6.25
C GLU A 186 -17.18 5.89 5.37
N THR A 187 -16.86 7.14 5.71
CA THR A 187 -15.76 7.89 5.08
C THR A 187 -14.45 7.76 5.84
N VAL A 188 -14.50 7.34 7.11
CA VAL A 188 -13.33 7.14 7.96
C VAL A 188 -12.75 5.76 7.71
N ALA A 189 -11.42 5.69 7.58
CA ALA A 189 -10.69 4.44 7.55
C ALA A 189 -9.68 4.39 8.71
N VAL A 190 -9.45 3.21 9.25
CA VAL A 190 -8.55 2.97 10.38
C VAL A 190 -7.40 2.11 9.89
N ALA A 191 -6.16 2.53 10.17
CA ALA A 191 -4.97 1.71 9.92
C ALA A 191 -4.73 0.78 11.12
N PRO A 192 -4.87 -0.56 10.99
CA PRO A 192 -4.60 -1.46 12.11
C PRO A 192 -3.11 -1.52 12.46
N VAL A 193 -2.26 -1.34 11.44
CA VAL A 193 -0.82 -1.20 11.56
C VAL A 193 -0.38 -0.07 10.63
N ASP A 194 -0.04 1.08 11.21
CA ASP A 194 0.46 2.20 10.44
C ASP A 194 2.00 2.19 10.39
N TYR A 195 2.57 1.55 9.37
CA TYR A 195 4.01 1.54 9.16
C TYR A 195 4.60 2.91 8.84
N SER A 196 3.78 3.89 8.45
CA SER A 196 4.25 5.25 8.17
C SER A 196 4.60 6.00 9.45
N SER A 197 3.97 5.68 10.58
CA SER A 197 4.24 6.27 11.89
C SER A 197 5.14 5.39 12.79
N LEU A 198 5.61 4.24 12.30
CA LEU A 198 6.53 3.38 13.04
C LEU A 198 7.95 3.95 13.06
N SER A 199 8.37 4.42 14.24
CA SER A 199 9.79 4.65 14.52
C SER A 199 10.56 3.32 14.63
N PRO A 200 11.90 3.32 14.49
CA PRO A 200 12.71 2.13 14.80
C PRO A 200 12.45 1.56 16.20
N LEU A 201 12.14 2.40 17.20
CA LEU A 201 11.75 1.97 18.54
C LEU A 201 10.38 1.26 18.58
N ALA A 202 9.44 1.68 17.73
CA ALA A 202 8.13 1.03 17.63
C ALA A 202 8.23 -0.40 17.08
N LEU A 203 9.22 -0.69 16.23
CA LEU A 203 9.52 -2.05 15.75
C LEU A 203 10.03 -2.98 16.87
N PHE A 204 10.64 -2.44 17.93
CA PHE A 204 11.01 -3.23 19.11
C PHE A 204 9.82 -3.50 20.04
N ASN A 205 8.75 -2.71 19.96
CA ASN A 205 7.54 -2.89 20.77
C ASN A 205 6.37 -3.50 19.97
N MET A 206 6.59 -4.70 19.43
CA MET A 206 5.57 -5.46 18.69
C MET A 206 4.28 -5.70 19.49
N LYS A 207 4.35 -5.72 20.83
CA LYS A 207 3.16 -5.88 21.69
C LYS A 207 2.17 -4.71 21.53
N THR A 208 2.65 -3.47 21.48
CA THR A 208 1.77 -2.32 21.25
C THR A 208 1.16 -2.37 19.84
N LEU A 209 1.94 -2.79 18.83
CA LEU A 209 1.43 -2.97 17.48
C LEU A 209 0.28 -3.99 17.42
N TYR A 210 0.43 -5.11 18.14
CA TYR A 210 -0.61 -6.14 18.22
C TYR A 210 -1.89 -5.60 18.90
N LYS A 211 -1.75 -4.76 19.93
CA LYS A 211 -2.92 -4.11 20.56
C LYS A 211 -3.64 -3.17 19.58
N LYS A 212 -2.91 -2.35 18.83
CA LYS A 212 -3.48 -1.45 17.81
C LYS A 212 -4.21 -2.22 16.72
N PHE A 213 -3.64 -3.35 16.26
CA PHE A 213 -4.27 -4.23 15.30
C PHE A 213 -5.68 -4.65 15.74
N TYR A 214 -5.82 -5.23 16.95
CA TYR A 214 -7.15 -5.64 17.43
C TYR A 214 -8.06 -4.43 17.72
N LYS A 215 -7.49 -3.31 18.18
CA LYS A 215 -8.27 -2.09 18.45
C LYS A 215 -8.93 -1.54 17.19
N ALA A 216 -8.27 -1.64 16.03
CA ALA A 216 -8.88 -1.24 14.77
C ALA A 216 -10.13 -2.06 14.43
N TYR A 217 -10.09 -3.38 14.67
CA TYR A 217 -11.27 -4.23 14.49
C TYR A 217 -12.37 -3.95 15.51
N GLU A 218 -12.03 -3.65 16.76
CA GLU A 218 -13.04 -3.22 17.75
C GLU A 218 -13.75 -1.93 17.33
N ILE A 219 -13.01 -0.99 16.76
CA ILE A 219 -13.56 0.28 16.29
C ILE A 219 -14.47 0.05 15.08
N VAL A 220 -13.97 -0.64 14.04
CA VAL A 220 -14.72 -0.83 12.79
C VAL A 220 -15.89 -1.79 12.98
N GLY A 221 -15.80 -2.75 13.91
CA GLY A 221 -16.87 -3.70 14.20
C GLY A 221 -17.70 -3.38 15.46
N ALA A 222 -17.67 -2.13 15.94
CA ALA A 222 -18.27 -1.74 17.22
C ALA A 222 -19.79 -1.99 17.33
N ASP A 223 -20.48 -2.06 16.21
CA ASP A 223 -21.92 -2.33 16.08
C ASP A 223 -22.28 -3.81 16.20
N CYS A 224 -21.30 -4.71 16.24
CA CYS A 224 -21.55 -6.15 16.27
C CYS A 224 -20.90 -6.81 17.50
N PRO A 225 -21.63 -6.92 18.63
CA PRO A 225 -21.10 -7.49 19.87
C PRO A 225 -20.57 -8.93 19.74
N GLU A 226 -21.19 -9.77 18.89
CA GLU A 226 -20.71 -11.15 18.65
C GLU A 226 -19.36 -11.16 17.94
N PHE A 227 -19.14 -10.23 17.01
CA PHE A 227 -17.83 -10.07 16.38
C PHE A 227 -16.79 -9.56 17.39
N LEU A 228 -17.14 -8.65 18.30
CA LEU A 228 -16.21 -8.20 19.34
C LEU A 228 -15.72 -9.36 20.22
N LYS A 229 -16.57 -10.38 20.46
CA LYS A 229 -16.13 -11.63 21.12
C LYS A 229 -15.11 -12.39 20.27
N LYS A 230 -15.28 -12.44 18.94
CA LYS A 230 -14.30 -13.05 18.01
C LYS A 230 -12.97 -12.30 18.00
N VAL A 231 -12.99 -10.98 18.04
CA VAL A 231 -11.77 -10.16 18.18
C VAL A 231 -11.04 -10.48 19.48
N GLU A 232 -11.76 -10.63 20.59
CA GLU A 232 -11.19 -11.00 21.89
C GLU A 232 -10.64 -12.43 21.90
N GLU A 233 -11.34 -13.39 21.28
CA GLU A 233 -10.85 -14.76 21.09
C GLU A 233 -9.54 -14.76 20.26
N ALA A 234 -9.50 -14.01 19.16
CA ALA A 234 -8.31 -13.88 18.33
C ALA A 234 -7.13 -13.27 19.11
N ARG A 235 -7.40 -12.26 19.94
CA ARG A 235 -6.42 -11.63 20.83
C ARG A 235 -5.81 -12.62 21.81
N LYS A 236 -6.62 -13.44 22.47
CA LYS A 236 -6.16 -14.45 23.44
C LYS A 236 -5.33 -15.56 22.80
N ASN A 237 -5.59 -15.87 21.54
CA ASN A 237 -4.93 -16.94 20.80
C ASN A 237 -3.68 -16.48 20.00
N ASP A 238 -3.17 -15.27 20.27
CA ASP A 238 -2.01 -14.69 19.57
C ASP A 238 -2.16 -14.71 18.04
N TYR A 239 -3.37 -14.47 17.57
CA TYR A 239 -3.73 -14.59 16.16
C TYR A 239 -2.84 -13.72 15.25
N PHE A 240 -2.67 -12.44 15.59
CA PHE A 240 -1.74 -11.54 14.93
C PHE A 240 -0.38 -11.57 15.65
N SER A 241 0.47 -12.53 15.25
CA SER A 241 1.80 -12.73 15.84
C SER A 241 2.84 -13.21 14.82
N ASN A 242 4.11 -13.06 15.18
CA ASN A 242 5.23 -13.59 14.38
C ASN A 242 5.16 -15.13 14.24
N LYS A 243 4.54 -15.83 15.20
CA LYS A 243 4.37 -17.29 15.15
C LYS A 243 3.38 -17.65 14.04
N THR A 244 2.18 -17.09 14.08
CA THR A 244 1.13 -17.33 13.08
C THR A 244 1.60 -16.92 11.68
N PHE A 245 2.35 -15.82 11.56
CA PHE A 245 2.94 -15.41 10.28
C PHE A 245 3.91 -16.47 9.71
N LYS A 246 4.77 -17.06 10.54
CA LYS A 246 5.71 -18.12 10.12
C LYS A 246 4.99 -19.41 9.74
N GLU A 247 3.92 -19.76 10.46
CA GLU A 247 3.08 -20.92 10.15
C GLU A 247 2.38 -20.75 8.81
N ASN A 248 1.69 -19.62 8.58
CA ASN A 248 1.07 -19.28 7.30
C ASN A 248 2.07 -19.31 6.14
N LYS A 249 3.28 -18.79 6.36
CA LYS A 249 4.35 -18.85 5.35
C LYS A 249 4.70 -20.29 5.03
N ARG A 250 4.90 -21.14 6.04
CA ARG A 250 5.25 -22.56 5.87
C ARG A 250 4.16 -23.34 5.11
N GLU A 251 2.88 -23.03 5.37
CA GLU A 251 1.75 -23.64 4.67
C GLU A 251 1.71 -23.28 3.18
N SER A 252 1.93 -22.01 2.83
CA SER A 252 1.89 -21.54 1.44
C SER A 252 3.12 -21.89 0.59
N GLU A 253 4.24 -22.22 1.24
CA GLU A 253 5.54 -22.37 0.60
C GLU A 253 5.62 -23.55 -0.42
N PRO A 254 5.03 -24.73 -0.18
CA PRO A 254 5.04 -25.83 -1.15
C PRO A 254 4.34 -25.46 -2.46
N GLU A 255 3.17 -24.82 -2.38
CA GLU A 255 2.41 -24.37 -3.55
C GLU A 255 3.19 -23.31 -4.33
N ARG A 256 3.72 -22.30 -3.62
CA ARG A 256 4.57 -21.26 -4.23
C ARG A 256 5.76 -21.89 -4.99
N LYS A 257 6.45 -22.85 -4.38
CA LYS A 257 7.59 -23.55 -5.00
C LYS A 257 7.17 -24.38 -6.21
N ALA A 258 6.02 -25.04 -6.16
CA ALA A 258 5.49 -25.80 -7.28
C ALA A 258 5.19 -24.89 -8.47
N LEU A 259 4.54 -23.75 -8.23
CA LEU A 259 4.17 -22.78 -9.28
C LEU A 259 5.38 -22.07 -9.89
N ILE A 260 6.45 -21.83 -9.12
CA ILE A 260 7.67 -21.18 -9.63
C ILE A 260 8.57 -22.16 -10.40
N LYS A 261 8.39 -23.48 -10.22
CA LYS A 261 9.29 -24.48 -10.82
C LYS A 261 9.32 -24.32 -12.34
N GLY A 262 10.51 -24.02 -12.87
CA GLY A 262 10.74 -23.81 -14.31
C GLY A 262 10.50 -22.39 -14.82
N LYS A 263 9.99 -21.48 -13.98
CA LYS A 263 9.74 -20.06 -14.33
C LYS A 263 10.91 -19.17 -13.89
N LYS A 264 11.16 -18.09 -14.63
CA LYS A 264 12.24 -17.11 -14.37
C LYS A 264 11.78 -15.70 -14.71
N GLY A 265 12.50 -14.69 -14.23
CA GLY A 265 12.19 -13.28 -14.47
C GLY A 265 10.76 -12.93 -14.06
N ALA A 266 10.09 -12.10 -14.87
CA ALA A 266 8.81 -11.44 -14.55
C ALA A 266 7.74 -12.42 -14.09
N GLU A 267 7.71 -13.60 -14.69
CA GLU A 267 6.74 -14.63 -14.36
C GLU A 267 6.94 -15.19 -12.94
N ALA A 268 8.20 -15.43 -12.54
CA ALA A 268 8.52 -15.87 -11.19
C ALA A 268 8.36 -14.74 -10.17
N ALA A 269 8.67 -13.49 -10.54
CA ALA A 269 8.47 -12.32 -9.69
C ALA A 269 6.99 -12.10 -9.37
N LYS A 270 6.12 -12.16 -10.38
CA LYS A 270 4.66 -12.02 -10.21
C LYS A 270 4.08 -13.07 -9.25
N ILE A 271 4.50 -14.33 -9.38
CA ILE A 271 4.07 -15.40 -8.47
C ILE A 271 4.57 -15.13 -7.04
N ASN A 272 5.85 -14.77 -6.89
CA ASN A 272 6.39 -14.41 -5.57
C ASN A 272 5.64 -13.23 -4.94
N MET A 273 5.30 -12.23 -5.73
CA MET A 273 4.57 -11.04 -5.29
C MET A 273 3.18 -11.40 -4.80
N HIS A 274 2.45 -12.21 -5.57
CA HIS A 274 1.13 -12.71 -5.21
C HIS A 274 1.15 -13.44 -3.86
N PHE A 275 2.00 -14.46 -3.69
CA PHE A 275 2.08 -15.23 -2.46
C PHE A 275 2.50 -14.40 -1.24
N LYS A 276 3.44 -13.46 -1.42
CA LYS A 276 3.83 -12.56 -0.32
C LYS A 276 2.70 -11.60 0.06
N THR A 277 1.97 -11.07 -0.93
CA THR A 277 0.82 -10.18 -0.69
C THR A 277 -0.28 -10.92 0.05
N GLU A 278 -0.61 -12.15 -0.38
CA GLU A 278 -1.57 -13.00 0.33
C GLU A 278 -1.10 -13.31 1.76
N LEU A 279 0.19 -13.61 1.96
CA LEU A 279 0.72 -13.83 3.31
C LEU A 279 0.55 -12.61 4.24
N TYR A 280 0.78 -11.40 3.74
CA TYR A 280 0.61 -10.17 4.53
C TYR A 280 -0.86 -9.81 4.76
N THR A 281 -1.76 -10.15 3.85
CA THR A 281 -3.19 -9.79 3.93
C THR A 281 -4.05 -10.85 4.60
N LYS A 282 -3.66 -12.14 4.59
CA LYS A 282 -4.42 -13.28 5.13
C LYS A 282 -4.92 -13.05 6.55
N MET A 283 -4.09 -12.46 7.42
CA MET A 283 -4.47 -12.19 8.80
C MET A 283 -5.57 -11.12 8.91
N TYR A 284 -5.59 -10.16 8.01
CA TYR A 284 -6.59 -9.11 8.00
C TYR A 284 -7.93 -9.64 7.46
N LYS A 285 -7.87 -10.42 6.37
CA LYS A 285 -9.05 -11.01 5.72
C LYS A 285 -9.85 -11.91 6.64
N LYS A 286 -9.19 -12.75 7.45
CA LYS A 286 -9.91 -13.69 8.34
C LYS A 286 -10.81 -13.00 9.38
N LEU A 287 -10.38 -11.89 9.98
CA LEU A 287 -11.26 -11.16 10.91
C LEU A 287 -12.40 -10.45 10.18
N ILE A 288 -12.19 -10.04 8.92
CA ILE A 288 -13.28 -9.54 8.07
C ILE A 288 -14.27 -10.67 7.76
N ASP A 289 -13.79 -11.89 7.50
CA ASP A 289 -14.64 -13.07 7.30
C ASP A 289 -15.42 -13.43 8.57
N ASP A 290 -14.77 -13.37 9.74
CA ASP A 290 -15.44 -13.60 11.03
C ASP A 290 -16.56 -12.57 11.24
N TYR A 291 -16.33 -11.29 10.92
CA TYR A 291 -17.38 -10.26 10.92
C TYR A 291 -18.53 -10.64 9.98
N LYS A 292 -18.22 -10.96 8.73
CA LYS A 292 -19.21 -11.35 7.70
C LYS A 292 -20.07 -12.55 8.12
N GLN A 293 -19.50 -13.50 8.84
CA GLN A 293 -20.21 -14.70 9.30
C GLN A 293 -21.08 -14.45 10.54
N THR A 294 -20.68 -13.50 11.38
CA THR A 294 -21.33 -13.26 12.69
C THR A 294 -22.29 -12.07 12.69
N CYS A 295 -22.07 -11.09 11.81
CA CYS A 295 -22.84 -9.86 11.70
C CYS A 295 -23.64 -9.90 10.40
N LYS A 296 -24.97 -10.01 10.50
CA LYS A 296 -25.91 -10.00 9.37
C LYS A 296 -26.65 -8.68 9.31
#